data_AF-A0A3G5CSB1-F1
#
_entry.id   AF-A0A3G5CSB1-F1
#
_cell.length_a   1.000
_cell.length_b   1.000
_cell.length_c   1.000
_cell.angle_alpha   90.00
_cell.angle_beta   90.00
_cell.angle_gamma   90.00
#
_symmetry.space_group_name_H-M   'P 1'
#
loop_
_entity.id
_entity.type
_entity.pdbx_description
1 polymer ?
#
loop_
_entity_poly.entity_id
_entity_poly.type
_entity_poly.pdbx_seq_one_letter_code
_entity_poly.pdbx_strand_id
1 'polypeptide(L)'
;MGVKKPDLNDPVSRAKSAKGMGHNYYGEPAWPNDLSYIFPVVILGTIACTVGLAVLEPSMIGEPANPFATPLEILPEWYFSPVFQILRTVPNKLLGVLLMASVPAGSLTVPFPENVNKFQNPFRRPVATTVFAIGTAVAIWPGIGATLPIDGSLTLGLF
;
A
#
# COMPACT_ATOMS: atom_id res chain seq x y z
N MET A 1 0.47 33.47 10.45
CA MET A 1 1.56 33.11 11.38
C MET A 1 2.74 32.65 10.52
N GLY A 2 3.92 33.26 10.66
CA GLY A 2 5.03 32.98 9.74
C GLY A 2 5.68 31.61 9.99
N VAL A 3 6.25 31.02 8.93
CA VAL A 3 7.01 29.76 9.00
C VAL A 3 8.22 29.95 9.93
N LYS A 4 8.35 29.10 10.96
CA LYS A 4 9.48 29.13 11.89
C LYS A 4 10.71 28.52 11.23
N LYS A 5 11.85 29.24 11.24
CA LYS A 5 13.13 28.71 10.75
C LYS A 5 13.77 27.76 11.78
N PRO A 6 14.59 26.78 11.34
CA PRO A 6 15.34 25.94 12.26
C PRO A 6 16.34 26.77 13.07
N ASP A 7 16.36 26.56 14.39
CA ASP A 7 17.38 27.13 15.26
C ASP A 7 18.63 26.24 15.24
N LEU A 8 19.69 26.75 14.61
CA LEU A 8 20.98 26.06 14.48
C LEU A 8 21.93 26.41 15.63
N ASN A 9 21.57 27.34 16.51
CA ASN A 9 22.38 27.66 17.68
C ASN A 9 22.10 26.72 18.86
N ASP A 10 20.92 26.10 18.90
CA ASP A 10 20.56 25.12 19.93
C ASP A 10 21.32 23.79 19.74
N PRO A 11 22.21 23.40 20.69
CA PRO A 11 22.94 22.15 20.61
C PRO A 11 22.03 20.92 20.66
N VAL A 12 20.86 20.99 21.29
CA VAL A 12 19.90 19.87 21.39
C VAL A 12 19.25 19.61 20.04
N SER A 13 18.76 20.66 19.37
CA SER A 13 18.24 20.61 17.99
C SER A 13 19.25 19.99 17.03
N ARG A 14 20.51 20.44 17.08
CA ARG A 14 21.61 19.90 16.25
C ARG A 14 21.89 18.44 16.53
N ALA A 15 21.96 18.04 17.80
CA ALA A 15 22.22 16.66 18.18
C ALA A 15 21.11 15.70 17.71
N LYS A 16 19.85 16.15 17.69
CA LYS A 16 18.72 15.40 17.14
C LYS A 16 18.77 15.32 15.62
N SER A 17 19.04 16.43 14.94
CA SER A 17 19.14 16.47 13.48
C SER A 17 20.28 15.58 12.95
N ALA A 18 21.42 15.52 13.65
CA ALA A 18 22.53 14.62 13.32
C ALA A 18 22.13 13.12 13.33
N LYS A 19 21.06 12.78 14.07
CA LYS A 19 20.47 11.43 14.14
C LYS A 19 19.25 11.26 13.23
N GLY A 20 18.95 12.23 12.35
CA GLY A 20 17.78 12.22 11.48
C GLY A 20 16.44 12.50 12.19
N MET A 21 16.49 13.13 13.38
CA MET A 21 15.31 13.44 14.20
C MET A 21 15.13 14.95 14.40
N GLY A 22 14.00 15.38 14.96
CA GLY A 22 13.77 16.79 15.31
C GLY A 22 13.33 17.68 14.15
N HIS A 23 12.94 17.08 13.02
CA HIS A 23 12.42 17.78 11.84
C HIS A 23 11.04 18.44 12.07
N ASN A 24 10.47 18.30 13.27
CA ASN A 24 9.23 18.93 13.72
C ASN A 24 9.43 20.24 14.53
N TYR A 25 10.67 20.72 14.72
CA TYR A 25 10.95 21.94 15.50
C TYR A 25 10.89 23.26 14.71
N TYR A 26 10.73 23.16 13.40
CA TYR A 26 10.67 24.26 12.45
C TYR A 26 9.54 23.98 11.42
N GLY A 27 9.21 24.99 10.63
CA GLY A 27 8.11 24.91 9.67
C GLY A 27 6.86 25.63 10.15
N GLU A 28 5.72 25.17 9.66
CA GLU A 28 4.41 25.68 10.06
C GLU A 28 4.01 25.14 11.45
N PRO A 29 3.40 25.97 12.32
CA PRO A 29 2.87 25.48 13.59
C PRO A 29 1.77 24.44 13.37
N ALA A 30 1.97 23.22 13.87
CA ALA A 30 0.97 22.14 13.76
C ALA A 30 -0.40 22.54 14.36
N TRP A 31 -0.38 23.25 15.50
CA TRP A 31 -1.57 23.86 16.08
C TRP A 31 -1.56 25.39 15.88
N PRO A 32 -2.68 26.00 15.48
CA PRO A 32 -3.95 25.38 15.06
C PRO A 32 -3.97 25.00 13.56
N ASN A 33 -2.97 25.44 12.80
CA ASN A 33 -3.05 25.50 11.33
C ASN A 33 -3.38 24.15 10.70
N ASP A 34 -2.60 23.10 10.98
CA ASP A 34 -2.86 21.78 10.41
C ASP A 34 -3.92 21.02 11.22
N LEU A 35 -3.72 20.93 12.54
CA LEU A 35 -4.51 20.06 13.40
C LEU A 35 -5.95 20.52 13.57
N SER A 36 -6.20 21.83 13.65
CA SER A 36 -7.56 22.36 13.87
C SER A 36 -8.27 22.69 12.57
N TYR A 37 -7.55 23.11 11.53
CA TYR A 37 -8.18 23.55 10.28
C TYR A 37 -8.09 22.52 9.16
N ILE A 38 -6.91 21.97 8.87
CA ILE A 38 -6.75 21.04 7.75
C ILE A 38 -7.28 19.64 8.08
N PHE A 39 -7.01 19.13 9.28
CA PHE A 39 -7.40 17.76 9.66
C PHE A 39 -8.92 17.54 9.58
N PRO A 40 -9.79 18.42 10.11
CA PRO A 40 -11.23 18.24 9.95
C PRO A 40 -11.70 18.28 8.50
N VAL A 41 -11.07 19.08 7.63
CA VAL A 41 -11.41 19.11 6.20
C VAL A 41 -11.10 17.77 5.54
N VAL A 42 -9.95 17.15 5.84
CA VAL A 42 -9.60 15.82 5.33
C VAL A 42 -10.55 14.75 5.87
N ILE A 43 -10.85 14.80 7.17
CA ILE A 43 -11.76 13.84 7.83
C ILE A 43 -13.15 13.92 7.22
N LEU A 44 -13.74 15.12 7.18
CA LEU A 44 -15.09 15.34 6.65
C LEU A 44 -15.15 15.06 5.15
N GLY A 45 -14.12 15.41 4.39
CA GLY A 45 -14.04 15.07 2.96
C GLY A 45 -14.02 13.57 2.73
N THR A 46 -13.23 12.83 3.50
CA THR A 46 -13.16 11.36 3.41
C THR A 46 -14.50 10.73 3.79
N ILE A 47 -15.13 11.19 4.88
CA ILE A 47 -16.46 10.72 5.32
C ILE A 47 -17.52 11.03 4.25
N ALA A 48 -17.51 12.23 3.68
CA ALA A 48 -18.46 12.61 2.65
C ALA A 48 -18.33 11.73 1.40
N CYS A 49 -17.11 11.40 0.98
CA CYS A 49 -16.88 10.49 -0.13
C CYS A 49 -17.36 9.07 0.17
N THR A 50 -17.07 8.52 1.36
CA THR A 50 -17.50 7.15 1.70
C THR A 50 -19.01 7.04 1.87
N VAL A 51 -19.66 8.03 2.49
CA VAL A 51 -21.12 8.11 2.58
C VAL A 51 -21.73 8.29 1.19
N GLY A 52 -21.15 9.14 0.36
CA GLY A 52 -21.58 9.34 -1.02
C GLY A 52 -21.57 8.03 -1.82
N LEU A 53 -20.47 7.28 -1.78
CA LEU A 53 -20.37 5.97 -2.43
C LEU A 53 -21.39 4.96 -1.87
N ALA A 54 -21.53 4.88 -0.54
CA ALA A 54 -22.47 3.94 0.09
C ALA A 54 -23.94 4.23 -0.27
N VAL A 55 -24.30 5.49 -0.48
CA VAL A 55 -25.66 5.90 -0.88
C VAL A 55 -25.89 5.70 -2.38
N LEU A 56 -24.90 6.02 -3.22
CA LEU A 56 -25.02 5.91 -4.67
C LEU A 56 -24.93 4.48 -5.18
N GLU A 57 -24.16 3.62 -4.48
CA GLU A 57 -23.95 2.22 -4.82
C GLU A 57 -24.09 1.35 -3.56
N PRO A 58 -25.33 1.10 -3.10
CA PRO A 58 -25.56 0.28 -1.91
C PRO A 58 -25.11 -1.16 -2.13
N SER A 59 -24.64 -1.82 -1.07
CA SER A 59 -24.18 -3.21 -1.15
C SER A 59 -25.32 -4.17 -1.49
N MET A 60 -25.02 -5.13 -2.36
CA MET A 60 -25.96 -6.18 -2.75
C MET A 60 -26.00 -7.28 -1.69
N ILE A 61 -27.20 -7.79 -1.41
CA ILE A 61 -27.39 -8.98 -0.56
C ILE A 61 -27.42 -10.21 -1.48
N GLY A 62 -26.50 -11.14 -1.26
CA GLY A 62 -26.43 -12.40 -1.99
C GLY A 62 -27.40 -13.47 -1.48
N GLU A 63 -27.41 -14.61 -2.16
CA GLU A 63 -28.19 -15.78 -1.75
C GLU A 63 -27.63 -16.41 -0.45
N PRO A 64 -28.47 -17.09 0.35
CA PRO A 64 -27.99 -17.85 1.51
C PRO A 64 -26.98 -18.93 1.11
N ALA A 65 -25.97 -19.16 1.95
CA ALA A 65 -24.92 -20.13 1.67
C ALA A 65 -25.49 -21.56 1.55
N ASN A 66 -25.14 -22.25 0.47
CA ASN A 66 -25.49 -23.65 0.24
C ASN A 66 -24.21 -24.51 0.08
N PRO A 67 -23.88 -25.38 1.06
CA PRO A 67 -22.69 -26.23 0.99
C PRO A 67 -22.65 -27.23 -0.18
N PHE A 68 -23.80 -27.52 -0.81
CA PHE A 68 -23.92 -28.48 -1.91
C PHE A 68 -23.98 -27.82 -3.30
N ALA A 69 -23.94 -26.48 -3.37
CA ALA A 69 -23.98 -25.75 -4.62
C ALA A 69 -22.83 -24.73 -4.68
N THR A 70 -21.87 -24.96 -5.57
CA THR A 70 -20.74 -24.07 -5.81
C THR A 70 -21.12 -23.02 -6.86
N PRO A 71 -20.94 -21.72 -6.59
CA PRO A 71 -21.21 -20.69 -7.60
C PRO A 71 -20.20 -20.77 -8.75
N LEU A 72 -20.58 -20.23 -9.92
CA LEU A 72 -19.73 -20.24 -11.11
C LEU A 72 -18.44 -19.42 -10.94
N GLU A 73 -18.53 -18.30 -10.21
CA GLU A 73 -17.42 -17.40 -9.96
C GLU A 73 -17.13 -17.35 -8.45
N ILE A 74 -15.86 -17.56 -8.06
CA ILE A 74 -15.40 -17.47 -6.68
C ILE A 74 -14.18 -16.56 -6.66
N LEU A 75 -14.37 -15.35 -6.14
CA LEU A 75 -13.32 -14.35 -6.01
C LEU A 75 -13.31 -13.82 -4.57
N PRO A 76 -12.13 -13.63 -3.96
CA PRO A 76 -12.00 -12.90 -2.72
C PRO A 76 -12.08 -11.39 -2.99
N GLU A 77 -11.95 -10.59 -1.93
CA GLU A 77 -11.83 -9.13 -2.06
C GLU A 77 -10.58 -8.73 -2.87
N TRP A 78 -10.65 -7.56 -3.52
CA TRP A 78 -9.71 -7.11 -4.55
C TRP A 78 -8.24 -7.03 -4.11
N TYR A 79 -7.98 -6.75 -2.84
CA TYR A 79 -6.61 -6.69 -2.30
C TYR A 79 -5.99 -8.08 -2.10
N PHE A 80 -6.80 -9.14 -2.11
CA PHE A 80 -6.32 -10.53 -2.14
C PHE A 80 -6.14 -11.08 -3.55
N SER A 81 -6.61 -10.39 -4.59
CA SER A 81 -6.53 -10.89 -5.98
C SER A 81 -5.12 -11.32 -6.42
N PRO A 82 -4.02 -10.59 -6.12
CA PRO A 82 -2.67 -11.04 -6.49
C PRO A 82 -2.27 -12.34 -5.81
N VAL A 83 -2.61 -12.51 -4.53
CA VAL A 83 -2.32 -13.73 -3.76
C VAL A 83 -3.19 -14.89 -4.22
N PHE A 84 -4.47 -14.62 -4.50
CA PHE A 84 -5.40 -15.60 -5.06
C PHE A 84 -4.90 -16.16 -6.40
N GLN A 85 -4.39 -15.29 -7.27
CA GLN A 85 -3.78 -15.71 -8.53
C GLN A 85 -2.58 -16.62 -8.30
N ILE A 86 -1.70 -16.31 -7.34
CA ILE A 86 -0.57 -17.18 -6.97
C ILE A 86 -1.07 -18.56 -6.51
N LEU A 87 -2.07 -18.58 -5.62
CA LEU A 87 -2.59 -19.82 -5.04
C LEU A 87 -3.25 -20.76 -6.06
N ARG A 88 -3.89 -20.21 -7.10
CA ARG A 88 -4.55 -21.03 -8.14
C ARG A 88 -3.65 -21.41 -9.32
N THR A 89 -2.52 -20.72 -9.52
CA THR A 89 -1.60 -20.96 -10.64
C THR A 89 -0.43 -21.86 -10.26
N VAL A 90 0.04 -21.81 -9.02
CA VAL A 90 1.19 -22.61 -8.57
C VAL A 90 0.73 -24.06 -8.31
N PRO A 91 1.27 -25.06 -9.02
CA PRO A 91 0.80 -26.44 -8.88
C PRO A 91 1.15 -27.07 -7.52
N ASN A 92 2.27 -26.65 -6.93
CA ASN A 92 2.69 -27.12 -5.61
C ASN A 92 2.05 -26.27 -4.50
N LYS A 93 1.14 -26.87 -3.73
CA LYS A 93 0.42 -26.20 -2.64
C LYS A 93 1.35 -25.60 -1.58
N LEU A 94 2.43 -26.29 -1.21
CA LEU A 94 3.38 -25.78 -0.22
C LEU A 94 4.10 -24.54 -0.74
N LEU A 95 4.53 -24.56 -2.01
CA LEU A 95 5.17 -23.42 -2.65
C LEU A 95 4.22 -22.21 -2.72
N GLY A 96 2.95 -22.43 -3.07
CA GLY A 96 1.93 -21.36 -3.08
C GLY A 96 1.76 -20.70 -1.71
N VAL A 97 1.70 -21.49 -0.64
CA VAL A 97 1.60 -20.99 0.74
C VAL A 97 2.87 -20.22 1.16
N LEU A 98 4.05 -20.73 0.81
CA LEU A 98 5.32 -20.04 1.08
C LEU A 98 5.40 -18.70 0.35
N LEU A 99 4.98 -18.64 -0.92
CA LEU A 99 4.94 -17.39 -1.70
C LEU A 99 3.96 -16.37 -1.11
N MET A 100 2.77 -16.81 -0.69
CA MET A 100 1.82 -15.96 0.03
C MET A 100 2.43 -15.37 1.31
N ALA A 101 3.05 -16.22 2.15
CA ALA A 101 3.68 -15.77 3.40
C ALA A 101 4.90 -14.86 3.14
N SER A 102 5.55 -15.00 1.99
CA SER A 102 6.71 -14.20 1.61
C SER A 102 6.39 -12.72 1.40
N VAL A 103 5.14 -12.35 1.09
CA VAL A 103 4.74 -10.95 0.87
C VAL A 103 4.90 -10.10 2.14
N PRO A 104 4.24 -10.40 3.28
CA PRO A 104 4.46 -9.65 4.51
C PRO A 104 5.87 -9.86 5.09
N ALA A 105 6.42 -11.07 4.98
CA ALA A 105 7.77 -11.37 5.51
C ALA A 105 8.86 -10.57 4.76
N GLY A 106 8.77 -10.46 3.44
CA GLY A 106 9.68 -9.67 2.61
C GLY A 106 9.50 -8.17 2.85
N SER A 107 8.26 -7.69 3.00
CA SER A 107 8.00 -6.28 3.32
C SER A 107 8.63 -5.87 4.66
N LEU A 108 8.56 -6.76 5.65
CA LEU A 108 9.20 -6.54 6.96
C LEU A 108 10.72 -6.41 6.85
N THR A 109 11.35 -7.08 5.88
CA THR A 109 12.80 -7.06 5.75
C THR A 109 13.34 -5.84 5.00
N VAL A 110 12.50 -5.06 4.29
CA VAL A 110 12.92 -3.89 3.47
C VAL A 110 13.90 -2.91 4.16
N PRO A 111 13.69 -2.45 5.41
CA PRO A 111 14.59 -1.45 6.01
C PRO A 111 16.01 -1.97 6.28
N PHE A 112 16.22 -3.29 6.38
CA PHE A 112 17.54 -3.85 6.72
C PHE A 112 18.55 -3.81 5.56
N PRO A 113 18.27 -4.34 4.35
CA PRO A 113 19.16 -4.23 3.19
C PRO A 113 19.20 -2.79 2.65
N GLU A 114 18.12 -2.02 2.75
CA GLU A 114 18.10 -0.64 2.25
C GLU A 114 18.90 0.35 3.12
N ASN A 115 19.30 -0.05 4.34
CA ASN A 115 20.14 0.75 5.22
C ASN A 115 21.59 0.93 4.73
N VAL A 116 21.94 0.38 3.56
CA VAL A 116 23.25 0.58 2.91
C VAL A 116 23.53 2.05 2.57
N ASN A 117 22.50 2.88 2.36
CA ASN A 117 22.64 4.30 2.11
C ASN A 117 21.59 5.12 2.88
N LYS A 118 21.88 6.42 3.08
CA LYS A 118 21.00 7.36 3.80
C LYS A 118 20.13 8.21 2.88
N PHE A 119 20.14 7.95 1.57
CA PHE A 119 19.36 8.75 0.64
C PHE A 119 17.86 8.47 0.86
N GLN A 120 17.04 9.50 0.77
CA GLN A 120 15.57 9.36 0.87
C GLN A 120 14.88 9.61 -0.47
N ASN A 121 15.46 10.45 -1.32
CA ASN A 121 14.92 10.77 -2.64
C ASN A 121 15.02 9.55 -3.59
N PRO A 122 13.92 9.07 -4.20
CA PRO A 122 13.90 7.95 -5.15
C PRO A 122 14.88 8.13 -6.32
N PHE A 123 15.04 9.36 -6.84
CA PHE A 123 15.99 9.63 -7.94
C PHE A 123 17.46 9.41 -7.55
N ARG A 124 17.77 9.33 -6.25
CA ARG A 124 19.10 8.99 -5.73
C ARG A 124 19.22 7.51 -5.33
N ARG A 125 18.19 6.70 -5.54
CA ARG A 125 18.10 5.28 -5.18
C ARG A 125 17.59 4.44 -6.37
N PRO A 126 18.22 4.54 -7.56
CA PRO A 126 17.66 4.00 -8.80
C PRO A 126 17.34 2.50 -8.73
N VAL A 127 18.20 1.71 -8.08
CA VAL A 127 17.97 0.25 -7.93
C VAL A 127 16.71 -0.04 -7.11
N ALA A 128 16.58 0.56 -5.92
CA ALA A 128 15.42 0.35 -5.06
C ALA A 128 14.12 0.83 -5.72
N THR A 129 14.16 1.98 -6.39
CA THR A 129 13.01 2.54 -7.11
C THR A 129 12.58 1.65 -8.28
N THR A 130 13.52 1.09 -9.05
CA THR A 130 13.20 0.14 -10.13
C THR A 130 12.63 -1.17 -9.58
N VAL A 131 13.21 -1.72 -8.51
CA VAL A 131 12.67 -2.94 -7.86
C VAL A 131 11.25 -2.71 -7.35
N PHE A 132 10.99 -1.58 -6.70
CA PHE A 132 9.65 -1.20 -6.27
C PHE A 132 8.68 -1.10 -7.45
N ALA A 133 9.05 -0.42 -8.54
CA ALA A 133 8.20 -0.27 -9.72
C ALA A 133 7.88 -1.62 -10.39
N ILE A 134 8.88 -2.50 -10.53
CA ILE A 134 8.68 -3.86 -11.03
C ILE A 134 7.76 -4.64 -10.08
N GLY A 135 8.00 -4.58 -8.77
CA GLY A 135 7.16 -5.23 -7.76
C GLY A 135 5.71 -4.76 -7.81
N THR A 136 5.46 -3.46 -8.01
CA THR A 136 4.12 -2.90 -8.21
C THR A 136 3.48 -3.43 -9.50
N ALA A 137 4.21 -3.44 -10.61
CA ALA A 137 3.70 -4.00 -11.87
C ALA A 137 3.36 -5.50 -11.72
N VAL A 138 4.22 -6.27 -11.04
CA VAL A 138 4.03 -7.69 -10.73
C VAL A 138 2.96 -7.93 -9.67
N ALA A 139 2.55 -6.93 -8.89
CA ALA A 139 1.37 -7.05 -8.02
C ALA A 139 0.08 -6.79 -8.80
N ILE A 140 0.08 -5.79 -9.68
CA ILE A 140 -1.08 -5.42 -10.51
C ILE A 140 -1.39 -6.49 -11.54
N TRP A 141 -0.37 -7.04 -12.21
CA TRP A 141 -0.53 -8.01 -13.29
C TRP A 141 -1.33 -9.26 -12.89
N PRO A 142 -0.93 -10.05 -11.88
CA PRO A 142 -1.74 -11.15 -11.34
C PRO A 142 -3.02 -10.67 -10.65
N GLY A 143 -3.08 -9.43 -10.14
CA GLY A 143 -4.32 -8.84 -9.64
C GLY A 143 -5.41 -8.75 -10.71
N ILE A 144 -5.03 -8.32 -11.92
CA ILE A 144 -5.92 -8.32 -13.10
C ILE A 144 -6.17 -9.77 -13.56
N GLY A 145 -5.10 -10.56 -13.68
CA GLY A 145 -5.14 -11.96 -14.12
C GLY A 145 -6.06 -12.84 -13.26
N ALA A 146 -6.26 -12.52 -11.97
CA ALA A 146 -7.17 -13.21 -11.06
C ALA A 146 -8.64 -13.20 -11.53
N THR A 147 -9.05 -12.19 -12.30
CA THR A 147 -10.41 -12.07 -12.84
C THR A 147 -10.61 -12.78 -14.17
N LEU A 148 -9.52 -13.29 -14.78
CA LEU A 148 -9.54 -13.97 -16.07
C LEU A 148 -9.55 -15.50 -15.90
N PRO A 149 -9.95 -16.26 -16.95
CA PRO A 149 -9.79 -17.70 -17.00
C PRO A 149 -8.33 -18.11 -16.82
N ILE A 150 -8.10 -19.28 -16.22
CA ILE A 150 -6.74 -19.73 -15.87
C ILE A 150 -5.79 -19.77 -17.07
N ASP A 151 -6.30 -20.22 -18.23
CA ASP A 151 -5.53 -20.38 -19.47
C ASP A 151 -5.00 -19.07 -20.04
N GLY A 152 -5.74 -17.97 -19.85
CA GLY A 152 -5.37 -16.62 -20.32
C GLY A 152 -4.83 -15.70 -19.22
N SER A 153 -4.79 -16.17 -17.98
CA SER A 153 -4.52 -15.32 -16.80
C SER A 153 -3.08 -14.78 -16.75
N LEU A 154 -2.12 -15.48 -17.37
CA LEU A 154 -0.72 -15.05 -17.46
C LEU A 154 -0.48 -14.02 -18.55
N THR A 155 -1.18 -14.14 -19.68
CA THR A 155 -0.99 -13.25 -20.84
C THR A 155 -1.97 -12.08 -20.85
N LEU A 156 -2.95 -12.09 -19.93
CA LEU A 156 -4.07 -11.15 -19.88
C LEU A 156 -4.87 -11.10 -21.20
N GLY A 157 -4.79 -12.16 -22.01
CA GLY A 157 -5.40 -12.22 -23.34
C GLY A 157 -4.70 -11.36 -24.41
N LEU A 158 -3.48 -10.89 -24.16
CA LEU A 158 -2.76 -9.96 -25.05
C LEU A 158 -1.75 -10.63 -25.99
N PHE A 159 -1.18 -11.78 -25.60
CA PHE A 159 -0.14 -12.49 -26.34
C PHE A 159 -0.20 -14.00 -26.09
#